data_AF-A0A7G7KQQ0-F1
#
_entry.id   AF-A0A7G7KQQ0-F1
#
_cell.length_a   1.000
_cell.length_b   1.000
_cell.length_c   1.000
_cell.angle_alpha   90.00
_cell.angle_beta   90.00
_cell.angle_gamma   90.00
#
_symmetry.space_group_name_H-M   'P 1'
#
loop_
_entity.id
_entity.type
_entity.pdbx_description
1 polymer ?
#
loop_
_entity_poly.entity_id
_entity_poly.type
_entity_poly.pdbx_seq_one_letter_code
_entity_poly.pdbx_strand_id
1 'polypeptide(L)'
;MTVSLRGGFEQQDGCLLFSFTGQLDAYSEKQFLAFINDHLTSTPQPLVLDLSKIDFIDSSGLGALVQFAKHCNDQKIQFLVVGNARVVQTVKLVRLEEFLHLQPDLNTALGSIAA
;
A
#
# COMPACT_ATOMS: atom_id res chain seq x y z
N MET A 1 14.27 -2.22 19.32
CA MET A 1 13.57 -0.92 19.29
C MET A 1 12.43 -1.06 18.31
N THR A 2 11.18 -0.97 18.75
CA THR A 2 10.02 -1.03 17.85
C THR A 2 9.98 0.25 17.03
N VAL A 3 10.17 0.13 15.72
CA VAL A 3 10.19 1.29 14.83
C VAL A 3 8.74 1.58 14.43
N SER A 4 8.19 2.67 14.94
CA SER A 4 6.83 3.13 14.58
C SER A 4 6.71 3.30 13.06
N LEU A 5 5.51 3.02 12.53
CA LEU A 5 5.21 3.23 11.12
C LEU A 5 5.49 4.68 10.73
N ARG A 6 6.18 4.86 9.61
CA ARG A 6 6.35 6.16 8.96
C ARG A 6 5.86 6.06 7.53
N GLY A 7 4.95 6.96 7.16
CA GLY A 7 4.46 7.12 5.80
C GLY A 7 5.02 8.39 5.15
N GLY A 8 5.31 8.29 3.86
CA GLY A 8 5.57 9.41 2.97
C GLY A 8 4.68 9.29 1.73
N PHE A 9 4.41 10.40 1.07
CA PHE A 9 3.72 10.42 -0.21
C PHE A 9 4.49 11.27 -1.20
N GLU A 10 4.48 10.87 -2.46
CA GLU A 10 5.09 11.59 -3.58
C GLU A 10 4.12 11.55 -4.76
N GLN A 11 3.90 12.70 -5.38
CA GLN A 11 3.15 12.76 -6.63
C GLN A 11 4.13 12.53 -7.79
N GLN A 12 3.94 11.43 -8.51
CA GLN A 12 4.68 11.08 -9.72
C GLN A 12 3.83 11.45 -10.94
N ASP A 13 4.43 11.56 -12.11
CA ASP A 13 3.74 11.91 -13.35
C ASP A 13 2.67 10.87 -13.71
N GLY A 14 1.43 11.12 -13.26
CA GLY A 14 0.26 10.27 -13.50
C GLY A 14 -0.20 9.40 -12.32
N CYS A 15 0.48 9.41 -11.16
CA CYS A 15 0.06 8.62 -9.99
C CYS A 15 0.53 9.16 -8.65
N LEU A 16 -0.13 8.73 -7.57
CA LEU A 16 0.29 8.99 -6.20
C LEU A 16 1.06 7.79 -5.65
N LEU A 17 2.33 8.00 -5.31
CA LEU A 17 3.19 7.01 -4.67
C LEU A 17 3.15 7.20 -3.14
N PHE A 18 2.67 6.19 -2.42
CA PHE A 18 2.71 6.13 -0.97
C PHE A 18 3.80 5.17 -0.53
N SER A 19 4.77 5.63 0.25
CA SER A 19 5.85 4.80 0.76
C SER A 19 5.76 4.66 2.27
N PHE A 20 5.84 3.42 2.77
CA PHE A 20 5.77 3.14 4.20
C PHE A 20 6.98 2.35 4.68
N THR A 21 7.43 2.70 5.89
CA THR A 21 8.58 2.08 6.56
C THR A 21 8.25 1.77 8.02
N GLY A 22 8.89 0.76 8.61
CA GLY A 22 8.61 0.33 9.98
C GLY A 22 7.61 -0.83 10.04
N GLN A 23 6.76 -0.86 11.07
CA GLN A 23 5.86 -1.98 11.34
C GLN A 23 4.41 -1.61 11.01
N LEU A 24 3.71 -2.47 10.26
CA LEU A 24 2.28 -2.36 9.97
C LEU A 24 1.51 -3.40 10.79
N ASP A 25 0.87 -2.92 11.86
CA ASP A 25 0.25 -3.70 12.93
C ASP A 25 -1.05 -3.03 13.42
N ALA A 26 -1.68 -3.60 14.45
CA ALA A 26 -2.91 -3.06 15.03
C ALA A 26 -2.80 -1.62 15.56
N TYR A 27 -1.60 -1.15 15.91
CA TYR A 27 -1.38 0.20 16.41
C TYR A 27 -1.26 1.21 15.25
N SER A 28 -0.62 0.80 14.17
CA SER A 28 -0.30 1.65 13.02
C SER A 28 -1.36 1.58 11.90
N GLU A 29 -2.22 0.57 11.87
CA GLU A 29 -3.34 0.41 10.90
C GLU A 29 -4.16 1.70 10.75
N LYS A 30 -4.58 2.30 11.87
CA LYS A 30 -5.41 3.52 11.84
C LYS A 30 -4.66 4.70 11.24
N GLN A 31 -3.38 4.84 11.60
CA GLN A 31 -2.53 5.92 11.09
C GLN A 31 -2.27 5.74 9.59
N PHE A 32 -2.03 4.51 9.14
CA PHE A 32 -1.85 4.15 7.74
C PHE A 32 -3.07 4.56 6.90
N LEU A 33 -4.27 4.14 7.31
CA LEU A 33 -5.50 4.46 6.58
C LEU A 33 -5.81 5.96 6.59
N ALA A 34 -5.64 6.63 7.75
CA ALA A 34 -5.84 8.06 7.84
C ALA A 34 -4.88 8.82 6.91
N PHE A 35 -3.60 8.44 6.91
CA PHE A 35 -2.58 9.08 6.07
C PHE A 35 -2.90 8.97 4.59
N ILE A 36 -3.34 7.81 4.10
CA ILE A 36 -3.73 7.66 2.69
C ILE A 36 -4.93 8.56 2.39
N ASN A 37 -6.00 8.46 3.20
CA ASN A 37 -7.24 9.21 2.97
C ASN A 37 -7.03 10.73 2.99
N ASP A 38 -6.16 11.24 3.87
CA ASP A 38 -5.85 12.67 3.99
C ASP A 38 -5.13 13.22 2.73
N HIS A 39 -4.44 12.36 2.00
CA HIS A 39 -3.69 12.72 0.79
C HIS A 39 -4.37 12.28 -0.51
N LEU A 40 -5.53 11.62 -0.42
CA LEU A 40 -6.36 11.37 -1.60
C LEU A 40 -6.93 12.70 -2.10
N THR A 41 -6.64 13.03 -3.36
CA THR A 41 -7.15 14.22 -4.00
C THR A 41 -8.61 14.06 -4.44
N SER A 42 -9.34 15.17 -4.60
CA SER A 42 -10.73 15.13 -5.11
C SER A 42 -10.85 14.53 -6.51
N THR A 43 -9.75 14.52 -7.28
CA THR A 43 -9.67 13.80 -8.54
C THR A 43 -9.09 12.41 -8.31
N PRO A 44 -9.77 11.33 -8.72
CA PRO A 44 -9.23 9.99 -8.61
C PRO A 44 -8.00 9.85 -9.52
N GLN A 45 -6.84 9.65 -8.90
CA GLN A 45 -5.58 9.34 -9.58
C GLN A 45 -5.16 7.92 -9.22
N PRO A 46 -4.47 7.18 -10.11
CA PRO A 46 -3.89 5.90 -9.78
C PRO A 46 -2.95 5.99 -8.56
N LEU A 47 -2.93 4.94 -7.72
CA LEU A 47 -2.05 4.85 -6.55
C LEU A 47 -1.04 3.72 -6.68
N VAL A 48 0.17 3.97 -6.17
CA VAL A 48 1.16 2.94 -5.90
C VAL A 48 1.46 2.93 -4.42
N LEU A 49 1.38 1.77 -3.79
CA LEU A 49 1.72 1.57 -2.39
C LEU A 49 3.03 0.80 -2.27
N ASP A 50 4.09 1.48 -1.86
CA ASP A 50 5.40 0.89 -1.61
C ASP A 50 5.57 0.46 -0.15
N LEU A 51 5.52 -0.85 0.07
CA LEU A 51 5.76 -1.55 1.33
C LEU A 51 7.10 -2.30 1.32
N SER A 52 8.00 -2.01 0.37
CA SER A 52 9.30 -2.68 0.28
C SER A 52 10.17 -2.50 1.53
N LYS A 53 9.98 -1.37 2.23
CA LYS A 53 10.70 -0.98 3.45
C LYS A 53 9.94 -1.29 4.75
N ILE A 54 8.87 -2.08 4.68
CA ILE A 54 8.18 -2.57 5.88
C ILE A 54 9.01 -3.67 6.55
N ASP A 55 9.29 -3.46 7.84
CA ASP A 55 10.00 -4.40 8.70
C ASP A 55 9.10 -5.53 9.17
N PHE A 56 7.82 -5.29 9.39
CA PHE A 56 6.91 -6.28 9.93
C PHE A 56 5.46 -6.02 9.52
N ILE A 57 4.71 -7.08 9.26
CA ILE A 57 3.27 -7.03 9.00
C ILE A 57 2.59 -8.20 9.72
N ASP A 58 1.52 -7.93 10.46
CA ASP A 58 0.67 -8.93 11.11
C ASP A 58 -0.72 -9.05 10.45
N SER A 59 -1.64 -9.75 11.11
CA SER A 59 -3.03 -9.88 10.65
C SER A 59 -3.77 -8.55 10.59
N SER A 60 -3.48 -7.61 11.48
CA SER A 60 -4.09 -6.28 11.49
C SER A 60 -3.54 -5.42 10.37
N GLY A 61 -2.24 -5.49 10.09
CA GLY A 61 -1.65 -4.83 8.93
C GLY A 61 -2.21 -5.34 7.60
N LEU A 62 -2.44 -6.65 7.47
CA LEU A 62 -3.19 -7.20 6.32
C LEU A 62 -4.62 -6.64 6.26
N GLY A 63 -5.31 -6.53 7.40
CA GLY A 63 -6.62 -5.91 7.49
C GLY A 63 -6.63 -4.46 6.99
N ALA A 64 -5.58 -3.70 7.30
CA ALA A 64 -5.37 -2.35 6.79
C ALA A 64 -5.24 -2.32 5.27
N LEU A 65 -4.47 -3.25 4.68
CA LEU A 65 -4.31 -3.36 3.22
C LEU A 65 -5.62 -3.73 2.53
N VAL A 66 -6.41 -4.63 3.13
CA VAL A 66 -7.74 -4.99 2.60
C VAL A 66 -8.69 -3.79 2.64
N GLN A 67 -8.69 -3.03 3.73
CA GLN A 67 -9.50 -1.82 3.85
C GLN A 67 -9.10 -0.75 2.83
N PHE A 68 -7.79 -0.56 2.63
CA PHE A 68 -7.25 0.31 1.59
C PHE A 68 -7.70 -0.13 0.19
N ALA A 69 -7.49 -1.40 -0.17
CA ALA A 69 -7.88 -1.93 -1.47
C ALA A 69 -9.39 -1.81 -1.71
N LYS A 70 -10.20 -2.06 -0.67
CA LYS A 70 -11.66 -1.86 -0.73
C LYS A 70 -12.01 -0.39 -0.97
N HIS A 71 -11.36 0.53 -0.26
CA HIS A 71 -11.59 1.97 -0.45
C HIS A 71 -11.26 2.41 -1.88
N CYS A 72 -10.13 1.99 -2.42
CA CYS A 72 -9.76 2.28 -3.80
C CYS A 72 -10.77 1.68 -4.79
N ASN A 73 -11.18 0.43 -4.58
CA ASN A 73 -12.17 -0.22 -5.46
C ASN A 73 -13.55 0.46 -5.42
N ASP A 74 -14.03 0.86 -4.23
CA ASP A 74 -15.29 1.58 -4.06
C ASP A 74 -15.26 2.94 -4.78
N GLN A 75 -14.11 3.62 -4.76
CA GLN A 75 -13.87 4.88 -5.48
C GLN A 75 -13.47 4.68 -6.96
N LYS A 76 -13.39 3.44 -7.45
CA LYS A 76 -12.90 3.08 -8.79
C LYS A 76 -11.51 3.64 -9.12
N ILE A 77 -10.67 3.72 -8.09
CA ILE A 77 -9.29 4.16 -8.21
C ILE A 77 -8.41 2.96 -8.49
N GLN A 78 -7.63 3.03 -9.57
CA GLN A 78 -6.60 2.04 -9.87
C GLN A 78 -5.52 2.10 -8.78
N PHE A 79 -5.14 0.96 -8.22
CA PHE A 79 -4.07 0.89 -7.23
C PHE A 79 -3.20 -0.33 -7.46
N LEU A 80 -1.91 -0.21 -7.16
CA LEU A 80 -0.92 -1.28 -7.19
C LEU A 80 -0.15 -1.31 -5.87
N VAL A 81 0.18 -2.51 -5.38
CA VAL A 81 0.92 -2.69 -4.14
C VAL A 81 2.26 -3.35 -4.41
N VAL A 82 3.34 -2.77 -3.91
CA VAL A 82 4.70 -3.31 -4.00
C VAL A 82 5.11 -3.72 -2.60
N GLY A 83 5.57 -4.96 -2.44
CA GLY A 83 5.98 -5.49 -1.14
C GLY A 83 7.34 -6.17 -1.22
N ASN A 84 8.04 -6.23 -0.09
CA ASN A 84 9.21 -7.10 0.03
C ASN A 84 8.78 -8.58 0.16
N ALA A 85 9.76 -9.49 0.16
CA ALA A 85 9.51 -10.92 0.28
C ALA A 85 8.62 -11.30 1.48
N ARG A 86 8.76 -10.61 2.62
CA ARG A 86 7.95 -10.85 3.82
C ARG A 86 6.49 -10.47 3.60
N VAL A 87 6.24 -9.27 3.08
CA VAL A 87 4.88 -8.80 2.75
C VAL A 87 4.24 -9.74 1.72
N VAL A 88 4.98 -10.09 0.66
CA VAL A 88 4.53 -11.02 -0.39
C VAL A 88 4.14 -12.37 0.21
N GLN A 89 4.98 -12.95 1.08
CA GLN A 89 4.69 -14.23 1.73
C GLN A 89 3.41 -14.17 2.58
N THR A 90 3.27 -13.14 3.40
CA THR A 90 2.09 -12.96 4.25
C THR A 90 0.82 -12.79 3.42
N VAL A 91 0.87 -11.98 2.36
CA VAL A 91 -0.25 -11.75 1.43
C VAL A 91 -0.63 -13.03 0.65
N LYS A 92 0.36 -13.81 0.21
CA LYS A 92 0.14 -15.10 -0.47
C LYS A 92 -0.52 -16.13 0.43
N LEU A 93 -0.13 -16.20 1.71
CA LEU A 93 -0.73 -17.12 2.68
C LEU A 93 -2.24 -16.91 2.83
N VAL A 94 -2.68 -15.65 2.79
CA VAL A 94 -4.11 -15.28 2.88
C VAL A 94 -4.78 -15.14 1.50
N ARG A 95 -4.07 -15.47 0.41
CA ARG A 95 -4.55 -15.41 -0.98
C ARG A 95 -5.08 -14.04 -1.38
N LEU A 96 -4.46 -12.97 -0.88
CA LEU A 96 -4.82 -11.58 -1.19
C LEU A 96 -3.95 -10.96 -2.29
N GLU A 97 -3.04 -11.72 -2.91
CA GLU A 97 -2.08 -11.19 -3.90
C GLU A 97 -2.79 -10.54 -5.11
N GLU A 98 -3.80 -11.21 -5.65
CA GLU A 98 -4.61 -10.72 -6.77
C GLU A 98 -5.48 -9.54 -6.33
N PHE A 99 -6.06 -9.63 -5.13
CA PHE A 99 -6.93 -8.58 -4.57
C PHE A 99 -6.18 -7.29 -4.28
N LEU A 100 -4.91 -7.38 -3.90
CA LEU A 100 -4.04 -6.24 -3.64
C LEU A 100 -3.29 -5.75 -4.90
N HIS A 101 -3.51 -6.37 -6.06
CA HIS A 101 -2.77 -6.10 -7.30
C HIS A 101 -1.25 -6.05 -7.07
N LEU A 102 -0.73 -7.08 -6.39
CA LEU A 102 0.65 -7.11 -5.94
C LEU A 102 1.63 -7.12 -7.13
N GLN A 103 2.57 -6.19 -7.14
CA GLN A 103 3.63 -6.05 -8.13
C GLN A 103 4.97 -6.50 -7.56
N PRO A 104 5.88 -7.04 -8.40
CA PRO A 104 7.17 -7.57 -7.95
C PRO A 104 8.12 -6.47 -7.45
N ASP A 105 8.05 -5.28 -8.03
CA ASP A 105 8.91 -4.15 -7.70
C ASP A 105 8.27 -2.80 -8.09
N LEU A 106 8.85 -1.72 -7.58
CA LEU A 106 8.34 -0.37 -7.77
C LEU A 106 8.41 0.09 -9.24
N ASN A 107 9.44 -0.30 -9.99
CA ASN A 107 9.56 0.10 -11.39
C ASN A 107 8.48 -0.56 -12.24
N THR A 108 8.20 -1.84 -12.00
CA THR A 108 7.11 -2.58 -12.68
C THR A 108 5.74 -1.96 -12.36
N ALA A 109 5.51 -1.55 -11.10
CA ALA A 109 4.27 -0.90 -10.72
C ALA A 109 4.10 0.47 -11.40
N LEU A 110 5.11 1.32 -11.35
CA LEU A 110 5.08 2.64 -12.00
C LEU A 110 4.95 2.52 -13.52
N GLY A 111 5.66 1.58 -14.13
CA GLY A 111 5.56 1.29 -15.57
C GLY A 111 4.17 0.81 -15.99
N SER A 112 3.46 0.08 -15.12
CA SER A 112 2.09 -0.41 -15.39
C SER A 112 1.03 0.68 -15.31
N ILE A 113 1.31 1.79 -14.63
CA ILE A 113 0.39 2.94 -14.56
C ILE A 113 0.69 3.96 -15.67
N ALA A 114 1.95 4.10 -16.05
CA ALA A 114 2.37 5.00 -17.12
C ALA A 114 2.08 4.48 -18.54
N ALA A 115 1.70 3.20 -18.68
CA ALA A 115 1.38 2.54 -19.95
C ALA A 115 -0.10 2.70 -20.33
#